data_AF-A0A7R9W2W3-F1
#
_entry.id   AF-A0A7R9W2W3-F1
#
_cell.length_a   1.000
_cell.length_b   1.000
_cell.length_c   1.000
_cell.angle_alpha   90.00
_cell.angle_beta   90.00
_cell.angle_gamma   90.00
#
_symmetry.space_group_name_H-M   'P 1'
#
loop_
_entity.id
_entity.type
_entity.pdbx_description
1 polymer ?
#
loop_
_entity_poly.entity_id
_entity_poly.type
_entity_poly.pdbx_seq_one_letter_code
_entity_poly.pdbx_strand_id
1 'polypeptide(L)'
;WHLFRPCYIRAFNKARDVAPDESITGALTATTDDYISKREFRLLVVFLCAYARMLDAFAMIDGGGAGVDANDDRRIELHEWLSGYKNVEQHGFVALESISDPKGVFKAMDSDEGGMILLGEWSQYLED
;
A
#
# COMPACT_ATOMS: atom_id res chain seq x y z
N TRP A 1 1.82 -15.10 -7.05
CA TRP A 1 1.12 -14.76 -5.79
C TRP A 1 2.05 -14.12 -4.75
N HIS A 2 3.32 -14.54 -4.63
CA HIS A 2 4.29 -13.93 -3.70
C HIS A 2 4.51 -12.42 -3.89
N LEU A 3 4.51 -11.94 -5.14
CA LEU A 3 4.65 -10.51 -5.46
C LEU A 3 3.57 -9.65 -4.80
N PHE A 4 2.30 -10.05 -4.95
CA PHE A 4 1.14 -9.35 -4.38
C PHE A 4 0.87 -9.71 -2.91
N ARG A 5 1.64 -10.62 -2.31
CA ARG A 5 1.42 -11.02 -0.91
C ARG A 5 1.42 -9.83 0.06
N PRO A 6 2.34 -8.85 -0.04
CA PRO A 6 2.31 -7.67 0.83
C PRO A 6 1.02 -6.87 0.68
N CYS A 7 0.55 -6.63 -0.55
CA CYS A 7 -0.67 -5.85 -0.80
C CYS A 7 -1.93 -6.59 -0.31
N TYR A 8 -1.98 -7.91 -0.42
CA TYR A 8 -3.09 -8.73 0.09
C TYR A 8 -3.15 -8.76 1.61
N ILE A 9 -2.00 -8.81 2.30
CA ILE A 9 -1.96 -8.72 3.76
C ILE A 9 -2.47 -7.36 4.23
N ARG A 10 -2.09 -6.28 3.55
CA ARG A 10 -2.62 -4.93 3.86
C ARG A 10 -4.11 -4.82 3.62
N ALA A 11 -4.59 -5.28 2.46
CA ALA A 11 -6.01 -5.30 2.15
C ALA A 11 -6.83 -6.10 3.18
N PHE A 12 -6.31 -7.24 3.63
CA PHE A 12 -6.93 -8.05 4.68
C PHE A 12 -6.99 -7.30 6.01
N ASN A 13 -5.85 -6.78 6.48
CA ASN A 13 -5.79 -6.04 7.75
C ASN A 13 -6.74 -4.84 7.72
N LYS A 14 -6.71 -4.03 6.64
CA LYS A 14 -7.59 -2.88 6.49
C LYS A 14 -9.06 -3.25 6.44
N ALA A 15 -9.41 -4.35 5.76
CA ALA A 15 -10.79 -4.80 5.66
C ALA A 15 -11.35 -5.22 7.01
N ARG A 16 -10.58 -6.02 7.75
CA ARG A 16 -10.93 -6.52 9.08
C ARG A 16 -11.15 -5.39 10.08
N ASP A 17 -10.25 -4.42 10.11
CA ASP A 17 -10.24 -3.35 11.11
C ASP A 17 -11.45 -2.37 10.99
N VAL A 18 -12.35 -2.58 10.02
CA VAL A 18 -13.58 -1.78 9.84
C VAL A 18 -14.65 -2.12 10.88
N ALA A 19 -14.68 -3.36 11.35
CA ALA A 19 -15.60 -3.79 12.40
C ALA A 19 -14.88 -3.85 13.75
N PRO A 20 -15.59 -3.66 14.88
CA PRO A 20 -15.00 -3.89 16.19
C PRO A 20 -14.52 -5.33 16.35
N ASP A 21 -13.36 -5.51 16.97
CA ASP A 21 -12.89 -6.83 17.35
C ASP A 21 -13.69 -7.38 18.54
N GLU A 22 -14.25 -8.57 18.38
CA GLU A 22 -15.12 -9.23 19.35
C GLU A 22 -14.65 -10.67 19.58
N SER A 23 -14.71 -11.12 20.84
CA SER A 23 -14.44 -12.52 21.16
C SER A 23 -15.52 -13.43 20.58
N ILE A 24 -15.11 -14.54 19.97
CA ILE A 24 -16.07 -15.51 19.42
C ILE A 24 -16.58 -16.40 20.55
N THR A 25 -17.90 -16.51 20.69
CA THR A 25 -18.51 -17.39 21.71
C THR A 25 -18.05 -18.83 21.50
N GLY A 26 -17.41 -19.41 22.52
CA GLY A 26 -16.89 -20.78 22.49
C GLY A 26 -15.46 -20.90 21.97
N ALA A 27 -14.81 -19.82 21.54
CA ALA A 27 -13.39 -19.81 21.23
C ALA A 27 -12.54 -19.53 22.49
N LEU A 28 -11.37 -20.18 22.57
CA LEU A 28 -10.40 -19.93 23.66
C LEU A 28 -9.61 -18.63 23.45
N THR A 29 -9.21 -18.35 22.21
CA THR A 29 -8.37 -17.19 21.86
C THR A 29 -8.78 -16.52 20.56
N ALA A 30 -9.71 -17.10 19.80
CA ALA A 30 -10.05 -16.58 18.49
C ALA A 30 -11.03 -15.41 18.59
N THR A 31 -10.80 -14.40 17.75
CA THR A 31 -11.62 -13.19 17.71
C THR A 31 -12.13 -12.93 16.28
N THR A 32 -13.04 -11.97 16.12
CA THR A 32 -13.52 -11.59 14.79
C THR A 32 -12.40 -11.06 13.90
N ASP A 33 -11.30 -10.60 14.50
CA ASP A 33 -10.09 -10.21 13.79
C ASP A 33 -9.29 -11.36 13.14
N ASP A 34 -9.61 -12.62 13.42
CA ASP A 34 -8.88 -13.74 12.80
C ASP A 34 -9.36 -14.06 11.36
N TYR A 35 -10.45 -13.43 10.91
CA TYR A 35 -11.06 -13.69 9.61
C TYR A 35 -11.76 -12.46 9.03
N ILE A 36 -12.32 -12.61 7.83
CA ILE A 36 -13.12 -11.56 7.18
C ILE A 36 -14.58 -11.91 7.33
N SER A 37 -15.32 -11.06 8.03
CA SER A 37 -16.75 -11.22 8.20
C SER A 37 -17.50 -10.92 6.89
N LYS A 38 -18.78 -11.31 6.83
CA LYS A 38 -19.65 -10.99 5.68
C LYS A 38 -19.75 -9.48 5.43
N ARG A 39 -19.66 -8.67 6.48
CA ARG A 39 -19.76 -7.20 6.38
C ARG A 39 -18.48 -6.60 5.81
N GLU A 40 -17.33 -7.15 6.18
CA GLU A 40 -16.01 -6.70 5.71
C GLU A 40 -15.68 -7.21 4.30
N PHE A 41 -16.25 -8.35 3.88
CA PHE A 41 -15.90 -8.98 2.60
C PHE A 41 -16.02 -8.06 1.39
N ARG A 42 -17.08 -7.23 1.35
CA ARG A 42 -17.23 -6.26 0.25
C ARG A 42 -16.08 -5.24 0.23
N LEU A 43 -15.63 -4.80 1.41
CA LEU A 43 -14.52 -3.87 1.53
C LEU A 43 -13.19 -4.54 1.20
N LEU A 44 -13.00 -5.81 1.59
CA LEU A 44 -11.85 -6.60 1.18
C LEU A 44 -11.71 -6.63 -0.34
N VAL A 45 -12.80 -6.87 -1.09
CA VAL A 45 -12.75 -6.88 -2.56
C VAL A 45 -12.28 -5.53 -3.12
N VAL A 46 -12.79 -4.42 -2.56
CA VAL A 46 -12.37 -3.07 -2.95
C VAL A 46 -10.89 -2.84 -2.62
N PHE A 47 -10.46 -3.19 -1.41
CA PHE A 47 -9.09 -3.03 -0.96
C PHE A 47 -8.12 -3.91 -1.75
N LEU A 48 -8.49 -5.14 -2.12
CA LEU A 48 -7.66 -5.97 -3.00
C LEU A 48 -7.33 -5.26 -4.31
N CYS A 49 -8.30 -4.60 -4.94
CA CYS A 49 -8.09 -3.80 -6.14
C CYS A 49 -7.25 -2.55 -5.86
N ALA A 50 -7.57 -1.80 -4.81
CA ALA A 50 -6.86 -0.57 -4.45
C ALA A 50 -5.39 -0.83 -4.12
N TYR A 51 -5.09 -1.75 -3.20
CA TYR A 51 -3.71 -2.08 -2.82
C TYR A 51 -2.93 -2.75 -3.96
N ALA A 52 -3.59 -3.51 -4.86
CA ALA A 52 -2.91 -3.99 -6.07
C ALA A 52 -2.50 -2.84 -6.97
N ARG A 53 -3.35 -1.81 -7.12
CA ARG A 53 -3.03 -0.60 -7.90
C ARG A 53 -1.95 0.26 -7.22
N MET A 54 -1.96 0.35 -5.89
CA MET A 54 -0.91 1.01 -5.12
C MET A 54 0.44 0.32 -5.31
N LEU A 55 0.47 -1.02 -5.27
CA LEU A 55 1.68 -1.80 -5.50
C LEU A 55 2.19 -1.64 -6.93
N ASP A 56 1.28 -1.63 -7.91
CA ASP A 56 1.62 -1.41 -9.32
C ASP A 56 2.26 -0.03 -9.52
N ALA A 57 1.70 1.03 -8.92
CA ALA A 57 2.31 2.37 -8.92
C ALA A 57 3.69 2.38 -8.26
N PHE A 58 3.82 1.74 -7.10
CA PHE A 58 5.05 1.67 -6.33
C PHE A 58 6.17 0.99 -7.15
N ALA A 59 5.87 -0.17 -7.74
CA ALA A 59 6.81 -0.93 -8.55
C ALA A 59 7.15 -0.29 -9.91
N MET A 60 6.39 0.73 -10.35
CA MET A 60 6.79 1.54 -11.51
C MET A 60 7.90 2.55 -11.20
N ILE A 61 8.14 2.82 -9.91
CA ILE A 61 9.15 3.77 -9.43
C ILE A 61 10.35 3.01 -8.85
N ASP A 62 10.10 2.00 -8.02
CA ASP A 62 11.11 1.06 -7.51
C ASP A 62 11.80 0.36 -8.70
N GLY A 63 13.14 0.34 -8.70
CA GLY A 63 13.94 -0.47 -9.62
C GLY A 63 14.07 0.01 -11.08
N GLY A 64 13.27 0.97 -11.55
CA GLY A 64 13.42 1.66 -12.84
C GLY A 64 13.47 0.79 -14.11
N GLY A 65 13.11 -0.49 -14.01
CA GLY A 65 13.25 -1.50 -15.07
C GLY A 65 11.97 -1.79 -15.86
N ALA A 66 12.12 -2.44 -17.02
CA ALA A 66 11.00 -2.97 -17.79
C ALA A 66 10.44 -4.24 -17.11
N GLY A 67 9.59 -4.03 -16.10
CA GLY A 67 8.96 -5.09 -15.32
C GLY A 67 9.55 -5.25 -13.92
N VAL A 68 8.75 -5.84 -13.04
CA VAL A 68 9.13 -6.19 -11.65
C VAL A 68 10.16 -7.31 -11.70
N ASP A 69 11.44 -7.01 -11.48
CA ASP A 69 12.49 -8.01 -11.42
C ASP A 69 13.01 -8.22 -9.98
N ALA A 70 13.97 -9.12 -9.80
CA ALA A 70 14.47 -9.50 -8.48
C ALA A 70 15.28 -8.39 -7.76
N ASN A 71 15.54 -7.26 -8.44
CA ASN A 71 16.26 -6.11 -7.92
C ASN A 71 15.33 -4.99 -7.42
N ASP A 72 14.00 -5.15 -7.50
CA ASP A 72 13.05 -4.35 -6.71
C ASP A 72 13.30 -4.66 -5.23
N ASP A 73 14.01 -3.76 -4.55
CA ASP A 73 14.35 -3.94 -3.15
C ASP A 73 13.18 -3.54 -2.22
N ARG A 74 12.04 -3.19 -2.82
CA ARG A 74 10.78 -2.79 -2.17
C ARG A 74 10.91 -1.46 -1.45
N ARG A 75 11.74 -0.57 -1.97
CA ARG A 75 12.02 0.75 -1.43
C ARG A 75 12.07 1.72 -2.60
N ILE A 76 11.63 2.94 -2.34
CA ILE A 76 11.83 4.03 -3.29
C ILE A 76 12.78 5.02 -2.64
N GLU A 77 13.98 5.11 -3.16
CA GLU A 77 14.93 6.15 -2.79
C GLU A 77 14.51 7.50 -3.41
N LEU A 78 15.01 8.60 -2.82
CA LEU A 78 14.69 9.95 -3.30
C LEU A 78 15.01 10.14 -4.79
N HIS A 79 16.10 9.54 -5.29
CA HIS A 79 16.50 9.70 -6.68
C HIS A 79 15.57 8.94 -7.65
N GLU A 80 15.06 7.78 -7.25
CA GLU A 80 14.07 7.00 -7.99
C GLU A 80 12.73 7.75 -8.03
N TRP A 81 12.28 8.25 -6.87
CA TRP A 81 11.08 9.08 -6.79
C TRP A 81 11.15 10.29 -7.70
N LEU A 82 12.23 11.07 -7.64
CA LEU A 82 12.40 12.27 -8.46
C LEU A 82 12.44 11.95 -9.97
N SER A 83 12.86 10.74 -10.34
CA SER A 83 12.88 10.28 -11.73
C SER A 83 11.53 9.70 -12.18
N GLY A 84 10.77 9.08 -11.28
CA GLY A 84 9.61 8.27 -11.58
C GLY A 84 8.24 8.86 -11.23
N TYR A 85 8.14 9.88 -10.37
CA TYR A 85 6.84 10.34 -9.83
C TYR A 85 5.81 10.76 -10.90
N LYS A 86 6.26 11.26 -12.06
CA LYS A 86 5.36 11.61 -13.17
C LYS A 86 4.75 10.39 -13.87
N ASN A 87 5.40 9.24 -13.79
CA ASN A 87 4.91 8.00 -14.41
C ASN A 87 3.66 7.46 -13.69
N VAL A 88 3.46 7.85 -12.43
CA VAL A 88 2.32 7.42 -11.60
C VAL A 88 1.22 8.49 -11.49
N GLU A 89 1.35 9.64 -12.15
CA GLU A 89 0.37 10.74 -12.06
C GLU A 89 -1.04 10.29 -12.47
N GLN A 90 -1.15 9.40 -13.46
CA GLN A 90 -2.43 8.88 -13.95
C GLN A 90 -2.79 7.51 -13.37
N HIS A 91 -2.29 7.18 -12.16
CA HIS A 91 -2.59 5.90 -11.52
C HIS A 91 -3.95 5.83 -10.80
N GLY A 92 -4.70 6.93 -10.77
CA GLY A 92 -6.02 7.02 -10.15
C GLY A 92 -5.97 7.34 -8.65
N PHE A 93 -4.83 7.86 -8.17
CA PHE A 93 -4.67 8.34 -6.81
C PHE A 93 -4.46 9.85 -6.83
N VAL A 94 -5.40 10.60 -6.24
CA VAL A 94 -5.37 12.07 -6.20
C VAL A 94 -4.09 12.60 -5.56
N ALA A 95 -3.56 11.90 -4.55
CA ALA A 95 -2.31 12.26 -3.89
C ALA A 95 -1.07 12.20 -4.81
N LEU A 96 -1.16 11.53 -5.97
CA LEU A 96 -0.11 11.45 -6.97
C LEU A 96 -0.31 12.40 -8.15
N GLU A 97 -1.45 13.10 -8.21
CA GLU A 97 -1.79 13.98 -9.32
C GLU A 97 -1.14 15.36 -9.15
N SER A 98 -0.62 15.93 -10.26
CA SER A 98 -0.16 17.33 -10.31
C SER A 98 0.85 17.74 -9.22
N ILE A 99 1.75 16.83 -8.84
CA ILE A 99 2.78 17.07 -7.81
C ILE A 99 3.69 18.25 -8.22
N SER A 100 3.63 19.35 -7.47
CA SER A 100 4.46 20.54 -7.68
C SER A 100 5.75 20.56 -6.87
N ASP A 101 5.76 19.89 -5.70
CA ASP A 101 6.93 19.75 -4.83
C ASP A 101 7.21 18.26 -4.55
N PRO A 102 7.91 17.56 -5.46
CA PRO A 102 8.17 16.14 -5.30
C PRO A 102 9.06 15.84 -4.08
N LYS A 103 9.94 16.76 -3.67
CA LYS A 103 10.78 16.54 -2.46
C LYS A 103 9.95 16.66 -1.19
N GLY A 104 9.05 17.63 -1.12
CA GLY A 104 8.10 17.77 -0.01
C GLY A 104 7.20 16.55 0.11
N VAL A 105 6.69 16.04 -1.02
CA VAL A 105 5.87 14.81 -1.04
C VAL A 105 6.68 13.57 -0.62
N PHE A 106 7.94 13.43 -1.07
CA PHE A 106 8.82 12.35 -0.60
C PHE A 106 8.96 12.38 0.93
N LYS A 107 9.23 13.55 1.49
CA LYS A 107 9.36 13.72 2.95
C LYS A 107 8.05 13.45 3.69
N ALA A 108 6.91 13.78 3.08
CA ALA A 108 5.60 13.48 3.67
C ALA A 108 5.30 11.97 3.65
N MET A 109 5.79 11.25 2.64
CA MET A 109 5.70 9.79 2.55
C MET A 109 6.68 9.07 3.47
N ASP A 110 7.93 9.53 3.59
CA ASP A 110 8.98 8.99 4.47
C ASP A 110 8.68 9.33 5.95
N SER A 111 7.65 8.69 6.47
CA SER A 111 7.04 8.96 7.78
C SER A 111 7.90 8.51 8.96
N ASP A 112 8.77 7.51 8.74
CA ASP A 112 9.71 7.02 9.75
C ASP A 112 11.08 7.73 9.72
N GLU A 113 11.27 8.68 8.79
CA GLU A 113 12.52 9.40 8.53
C GLU A 113 13.71 8.47 8.20
N GLY A 114 13.42 7.29 7.64
CA GLY A 114 14.40 6.27 7.24
C GLY A 114 15.16 6.63 5.96
N GLY A 115 14.71 7.64 5.21
CA GLY A 115 15.36 8.14 4.01
C GLY A 115 14.96 7.42 2.72
N MET A 116 13.91 6.60 2.78
CA MET A 116 13.39 5.79 1.67
C MET A 116 11.92 5.48 1.93
N ILE A 117 11.11 5.43 0.89
CA ILE A 117 9.68 5.15 1.05
C ILE A 117 9.47 3.64 1.01
N LEU A 118 8.90 3.09 2.08
CA LEU A 118 8.45 1.71 2.13
C LEU A 118 7.03 1.57 1.59
N LEU A 119 6.68 0.38 1.06
CA LEU A 119 5.32 0.10 0.59
C LEU A 119 4.23 0.38 1.66
N GLY A 120 4.57 0.25 2.95
CA GLY A 120 3.65 0.59 4.03
C GLY A 120 3.34 2.07 4.12
N GLU A 121 4.36 2.91 4.06
CA GLU A 121 4.24 4.36 4.14
C GLU A 121 3.61 4.93 2.87
N TRP A 122 4.00 4.38 1.71
CA TRP A 122 3.34 4.63 0.43
C TRP A 122 1.82 4.37 0.51
N SER A 123 1.44 3.19 1.01
CA SER A 123 0.01 2.86 1.10
C SER A 123 -0.72 3.78 2.06
N GLN A 124 -0.11 4.09 3.21
CA GLN A 124 -0.69 4.99 4.21
C GLN A 124 -0.89 6.40 3.66
N TYR A 125 0.10 6.96 2.99
CA TYR A 125 0.01 8.29 2.37
C TYR A 125 -1.09 8.38 1.31
N LEU A 126 -1.35 7.29 0.57
CA LEU A 126 -2.42 7.24 -0.43
C LEU A 126 -3.82 6.98 0.15
N GLU A 127 -3.90 6.57 1.41
CA GLU A 127 -5.16 6.34 2.12
C GLU A 127 -5.69 7.61 2.81
N ASP A 128 -4.80 8.54 3.17
CA ASP A 128 -5.09 9.81 3.86
C ASP A 128 -5.65 10.90 2.92
#